data_AF-A0A0F8XLZ5-F1
#
_entry.id   AF-A0A0F8XLZ5-F1
#
_cell.length_a   1.000
_cell.length_b   1.000
_cell.length_c   1.000
_cell.angle_alpha   90.00
_cell.angle_beta   90.00
_cell.angle_gamma   90.00
#
_symmetry.space_group_name_H-M   'P 1'
#
loop_
_entity.id
_entity.type
_entity.pdbx_description
1 polymer ?
#
loop_
_entity_poly.entity_id
_entity_poly.type
_entity_poly.pdbx_seq_one_letter_code
_entity_poly.pdbx_strand_id
1 'polypeptide(L)'
;MDIINELKRIGKSEINWSISYFYDNCWQVRLGDDLNGFTWEASFDSFEKAVNKLIQEIIRKFPDSDYIKQLHKRSSSVFQGLDFFEEK
;
A
#
# COMPACT_ATOMS: atom_id res chain seq x y z
N MET A 1 -4.41 -6.12 10.89
CA MET A 1 -3.79 -4.79 10.76
C MET A 1 -4.90 -3.75 10.74
N ASP A 2 -4.76 -2.64 11.45
CA ASP A 2 -5.70 -1.51 11.30
C ASP A 2 -5.32 -0.73 10.04
N ILE A 3 -6.08 -0.98 8.97
CA ILE A 3 -5.83 -0.48 7.61
C ILE A 3 -5.83 1.05 7.55
N ILE A 4 -6.75 1.70 8.29
CA ILE A 4 -6.85 3.16 8.30
C ILE A 4 -5.63 3.77 8.97
N ASN A 5 -5.17 3.16 10.06
CA ASN A 5 -3.95 3.61 10.71
C ASN A 5 -2.70 3.40 9.85
N GLU A 6 -2.67 2.36 9.01
CA GLU A 6 -1.55 2.15 8.08
C GLU A 6 -1.54 3.18 6.95
N LEU A 7 -2.70 3.46 6.34
CA LEU A 7 -2.82 4.54 5.33
C LEU A 7 -2.41 5.90 5.90
N LYS A 8 -2.77 6.21 7.15
CA LYS A 8 -2.30 7.42 7.84
C LYS A 8 -0.78 7.46 8.01
N ARG A 9 -0.12 6.31 8.17
CA ARG A 9 1.35 6.25 8.29
C ARG A 9 2.02 6.43 6.94
N ILE A 10 1.48 5.83 5.88
CA ILE A 10 1.97 6.04 4.51
C ILE A 10 1.78 7.52 4.13
N GLY A 11 0.62 8.11 4.41
CA GLY A 11 0.34 9.53 4.14
C GLY A 11 1.17 10.54 4.95
N LYS A 12 1.92 10.09 5.96
CA LYS A 12 2.93 10.91 6.67
C LYS A 12 4.32 10.79 6.06
N SER A 13 4.52 9.89 5.10
CA SER A 13 5.77 9.76 4.35
C SER A 13 5.71 10.61 3.07
N GLU A 14 6.87 10.80 2.43
CA GLU A 14 6.96 11.50 1.14
C GLU A 14 6.48 10.65 -0.06
N ILE A 15 5.93 9.47 0.20
CA ILE A 15 5.41 8.59 -0.85
C ILE A 15 3.99 9.02 -1.20
N ASN A 16 3.81 9.46 -2.45
CA ASN A 16 2.50 9.82 -2.99
C ASN A 16 1.75 8.58 -3.47
N TRP A 17 0.46 8.52 -3.17
CA TRP A 17 -0.42 7.41 -3.56
C TRP A 17 -1.88 7.90 -3.60
N SER A 18 -2.73 7.15 -4.30
CA SER A 18 -4.16 7.36 -4.29
C SER A 18 -4.91 6.03 -4.26
N ILE A 19 -6.00 5.98 -3.50
CA ILE A 19 -7.00 4.90 -3.59
C ILE A 19 -8.34 5.56 -3.89
N SER A 20 -8.99 5.11 -4.95
CA SER A 20 -10.30 5.58 -5.38
C SER A 20 -11.24 4.41 -5.60
N TYR A 21 -12.51 4.63 -5.33
CA TYR A 21 -13.56 3.72 -5.78
C TYR A 21 -13.96 4.12 -7.20
N PHE A 22 -13.91 3.16 -8.10
CA PHE A 22 -14.39 3.26 -9.46
C PHE A 22 -15.47 2.20 -9.67
N TYR A 23 -16.40 2.48 -10.58
CA TYR A 23 -17.58 1.68 -10.94
C TYR A 23 -17.45 0.14 -10.72
N ASP A 24 -18.56 -0.52 -10.36
CA ASP A 24 -18.65 -1.98 -10.15
C ASP A 24 -17.69 -2.58 -9.09
N ASN A 25 -17.70 -2.04 -7.86
CA ASN A 25 -16.89 -2.58 -6.74
C ASN A 25 -15.38 -2.61 -7.02
N CYS A 26 -14.90 -1.72 -7.89
CA CYS A 26 -13.51 -1.68 -8.29
C CYS A 26 -12.75 -0.62 -7.49
N TRP A 27 -11.84 -1.05 -6.62
CA TRP A 27 -10.89 -0.18 -5.94
C TRP A 27 -9.66 0.01 -6.82
N GLN A 28 -9.49 1.22 -7.33
CA GLN A 28 -8.32 1.60 -8.09
C GLN A 28 -7.26 2.17 -7.14
N VAL A 29 -6.04 1.68 -7.28
CA VAL A 29 -4.89 2.10 -6.47
C VAL A 29 -3.79 2.56 -7.40
N ARG A 30 -3.16 3.69 -7.06
CA ARG A 30 -2.01 4.22 -7.79
C ARG A 30 -0.91 4.62 -6.82
N LEU A 31 0.33 4.41 -7.23
CA LEU A 31 1.54 4.74 -6.47
C LEU A 31 2.40 5.71 -7.28
N GLY A 32 2.50 6.94 -6.78
CA GLY A 32 3.01 8.11 -7.51
C GLY A 32 2.00 9.25 -7.49
N ASP A 33 2.19 10.22 -8.37
CA ASP A 33 1.34 11.39 -8.52
C ASP A 33 1.33 11.88 -9.99
N ASP A 34 0.50 12.88 -10.28
CA ASP A 34 0.38 13.45 -11.62
C ASP A 34 1.58 14.33 -12.03
N LEU A 35 2.43 14.75 -11.08
CA LEU A 35 3.59 15.61 -11.36
C LEU A 35 4.79 14.80 -11.86
N ASN A 36 5.02 13.63 -11.26
CA ASN A 36 6.17 12.76 -11.50
C ASN A 36 5.78 11.44 -12.19
N GLY A 37 4.48 11.19 -12.36
CA GLY A 37 3.93 9.98 -12.94
C GLY A 37 3.69 8.86 -11.93
N PHE A 38 2.84 7.91 -12.32
CA PHE A 38 2.53 6.73 -11.53
C PHE A 38 3.50 5.59 -11.87
N THR A 39 4.14 5.04 -10.85
CA THR A 39 5.08 3.92 -10.98
C THR A 39 4.39 2.56 -10.92
N TRP A 40 3.14 2.53 -10.45
CA TRP A 40 2.28 1.36 -10.40
C TRP A 40 0.82 1.79 -10.28
N GLU A 41 -0.06 1.02 -10.92
CA GLU A 41 -1.51 1.18 -10.90
C GLU A 41 -2.18 -0.19 -11.03
N ALA A 42 -3.23 -0.44 -10.25
CA ALA A 42 -4.01 -1.67 -10.31
C ALA A 42 -5.44 -1.48 -9.78
N SER A 43 -6.29 -2.46 -10.05
CA SER A 43 -7.69 -2.50 -9.65
C SER A 43 -7.98 -3.77 -8.84
N PHE A 44 -8.79 -3.65 -7.79
CA PHE A 44 -9.11 -4.75 -6.88
C PHE A 44 -10.60 -4.78 -6.53
N ASP A 45 -11.11 -5.98 -6.23
CA ASP A 45 -12.48 -6.23 -5.80
C ASP A 45 -12.73 -5.92 -4.30
N SER A 46 -11.68 -5.60 -3.55
CA SER A 46 -11.73 -5.33 -2.11
C SER A 46 -10.77 -4.21 -1.73
N PHE A 47 -11.22 -3.36 -0.80
CA PHE A 47 -10.42 -2.28 -0.24
C PHE A 47 -9.21 -2.82 0.53
N GLU A 48 -9.39 -3.91 1.27
CA GLU A 48 -8.33 -4.57 2.02
C GLU A 48 -7.23 -5.11 1.10
N LYS A 49 -7.61 -5.79 0.00
CA LYS A 49 -6.65 -6.26 -1.00
C LYS A 49 -5.90 -5.10 -1.65
N ALA A 50 -6.62 -4.03 -2.00
CA ALA A 50 -6.04 -2.80 -2.53
C ALA A 50 -4.96 -2.22 -1.61
N VAL A 51 -5.25 -2.06 -0.32
CA VAL A 51 -4.30 -1.50 0.64
C VAL A 51 -3.11 -2.44 0.88
N ASN A 52 -3.35 -3.74 1.01
CA ASN A 52 -2.25 -4.70 1.20
C ASN A 52 -1.30 -4.70 0.00
N LYS A 53 -1.84 -4.64 -1.23
CA LYS A 53 -1.02 -4.57 -2.45
C LYS A 53 -0.28 -3.24 -2.57
N LEU A 54 -0.89 -2.13 -2.16
CA LEU A 54 -0.19 -0.85 -2.06
C LEU A 54 1.04 -0.94 -1.15
N ILE A 55 0.90 -1.55 0.03
CA ILE A 55 2.01 -1.71 0.98
C ILE A 55 3.12 -2.59 0.40
N GLN A 56 2.76 -3.72 -0.24
CA GLN A 56 3.73 -4.59 -0.91
C GLN A 56 4.52 -3.84 -2.00
N GLU A 57 3.83 -3.03 -2.81
CA GLU A 57 4.47 -2.22 -3.85
C GLU A 57 5.35 -1.11 -3.28
N ILE A 58 4.96 -0.52 -2.15
CA ILE A 58 5.78 0.45 -1.43
C ILE A 58 7.06 -0.21 -0.88
N ILE A 59 6.96 -1.40 -0.27
CA ILE A 59 8.12 -2.16 0.20
C ILE A 59 9.08 -2.43 -0.96
N ARG A 60 8.54 -2.85 -2.11
CA ARG A 60 9.32 -3.22 -3.30
C ARG A 60 10.01 -2.02 -3.96
N LYS A 61 9.33 -0.88 -4.08
CA LYS A 61 9.82 0.29 -4.81
C LYS A 61 10.55 1.31 -3.95
N PHE A 62 10.23 1.39 -2.66
CA PHE A 62 10.79 2.36 -1.72
C PHE A 62 11.34 1.68 -0.45
N PRO A 63 12.27 0.70 -0.59
CA PRO A 63 12.77 -0.10 0.54
C PRO A 63 13.46 0.74 1.62
N ASP A 64 14.06 1.88 1.22
CA ASP A 64 14.80 2.77 2.11
C ASP A 64 13.95 3.93 2.66
N SER A 65 12.65 3.96 2.37
CA SER A 65 11.76 5.00 2.87
C SER A 65 11.61 4.95 4.38
N ASP A 66 11.36 6.10 5.00
CA ASP A 66 11.14 6.19 6.45
C ASP A 66 9.91 5.40 6.90
N TYR A 67 8.92 5.27 6.02
CA TYR A 67 7.78 4.40 6.24
C TYR A 67 8.22 2.93 6.43
N ILE A 68 9.04 2.38 5.52
CA ILE A 68 9.53 1.00 5.59
C ILE A 68 10.47 0.79 6.79
N LYS A 69 11.37 1.74 7.06
CA LYS A 69 12.21 1.68 8.27
C LYS A 69 11.38 1.61 9.55
N GLN A 70 10.30 2.39 9.63
CA GLN A 70 9.39 2.33 10.77
C GLN A 70 8.54 1.06 10.78
N LEU A 71 8.12 0.56 9.62
CA LEU A 71 7.39 -0.70 9.49
C LEU A 71 8.22 -1.86 10.04
N HIS A 72 9.50 -1.96 9.67
CA HIS A 72 10.45 -2.95 10.20
C HIS A 72 10.60 -2.85 11.73
N LYS A 73 10.74 -1.64 12.28
CA LYS A 73 10.82 -1.44 13.74
C LYS A 73 9.57 -1.88 14.49
N ARG A 74 8.40 -1.79 13.85
CA ARG A 74 7.11 -2.23 14.42
C ARG A 74 6.86 -3.72 14.23
N SER A 75 7.64 -4.42 13.39
CA SER A 75 7.24 -5.71 12.85
C SER A 75 8.35 -6.77 12.83
N SER A 76 8.25 -7.71 13.77
CA SER A 76 8.49 -9.13 13.49
C SER A 76 7.21 -9.86 13.03
N SER A 77 6.01 -9.28 13.23
CA SER A 77 4.69 -9.93 13.05
C SER A 77 3.80 -9.38 11.92
N VAL A 78 4.04 -8.17 11.41
CA VAL A 78 3.28 -7.58 10.28
C VAL A 78 3.65 -8.27 8.95
N PHE A 79 4.88 -8.74 8.82
CA PHE A 79 5.30 -9.55 7.66
C PHE A 79 4.56 -10.89 7.59
N GLN A 80 4.39 -11.57 8.72
CA GLN A 80 3.57 -12.79 8.78
C GLN A 80 2.14 -12.56 8.29
N GLY A 81 1.56 -11.37 8.52
CA GLY A 81 0.22 -11.00 8.04
C GLY A 81 0.12 -10.65 6.55
N LEU A 82 1.23 -10.24 5.93
CA LEU A 82 1.32 -9.99 4.48
C LEU A 82 1.54 -11.28 3.69
N ASP A 83 2.12 -12.31 4.32
CA ASP A 83 2.31 -13.66 3.77
C ASP A 83 0.98 -14.45 3.64
N PHE A 84 -0.08 -14.07 4.36
CA PHE A 84 -1.38 -14.77 4.33
C PHE A 84 -2.30 -14.43 3.15
N PHE A 85 -1.93 -13.46 2.32
CA PHE A 85 -2.75 -13.03 1.17
C PHE A 85 -2.12 -13.37 -0.19
N GLU A 86 -1.09 -14.22 -0.22
CA GLU A 86 -0.77 -15.01 -1.41
C GLU A 86 -1.79 -16.15 -1.55
N GLU A 87 -2.99 -15.83 -2.07
CA GLU A 87 -3.83 -16.86 -2.66
C GLU A 87 -3.33 -17.20 -4.06
N LYS A 88 -3.30 -18.52 -4.33
CA LYS A 88 -2.84 -19.23 -5.53
C LYS A 88 -3.46 -18.76 -6.84
#